data_AF-A0A7W1QCF8-F1
#
_entry.id   AF-A0A7W1QCF8-F1
#
_cell.length_a   1.000
_cell.length_b   1.000
_cell.length_c   1.000
_cell.angle_alpha   90.00
_cell.angle_beta   90.00
_cell.angle_gamma   90.00
#
_symmetry.space_group_name_H-M   'P 1'
#
loop_
_entity.id
_entity.type
_entity.pdbx_description
1 polymer ?
#
loop_
_entity_poly.entity_id
_entity_poly.type
_entity_poly.pdbx_seq_one_letter_code
_entity_poly.pdbx_strand_id
1 'polypeptide(L)'
;MFASVFKRKKLPHELQGSLVALREVVGEVEAGKDAMTGTVPSTRSAGTPLAEGVLELERRLATAQTLMPDWRHPELESEWRTCDEGIRDSLERARLLREDPPELGGFEGLIWAVDQLLEPLEAFEAAAERFRTLRR
;
A
#
# COMPACT_ATOMS: atom_id res chain seq x y z
N MET A 1 -26.31 -31.03 -17.66
CA MET A 1 -25.19 -30.73 -16.75
C MET A 1 -25.52 -29.43 -16.03
N PHE A 2 -25.50 -29.43 -14.71
CA PHE A 2 -25.94 -28.30 -13.89
C PHE A 2 -24.96 -27.12 -14.01
N ALA A 3 -25.42 -25.99 -14.54
CA ALA A 3 -24.74 -24.72 -14.39
C ALA A 3 -24.85 -24.31 -12.91
N SER A 4 -23.79 -24.56 -12.14
CA SER A 4 -23.70 -24.06 -10.78
C SER A 4 -23.61 -22.54 -10.82
N VAL A 5 -24.75 -21.89 -10.56
CA VAL A 5 -24.81 -20.45 -10.28
C VAL A 5 -24.08 -20.23 -8.97
N PHE A 6 -22.80 -19.89 -9.04
CA PHE A 6 -22.03 -19.45 -7.89
C PHE A 6 -22.71 -18.19 -7.32
N LYS A 7 -23.52 -18.39 -6.28
CA LYS A 7 -24.10 -17.31 -5.48
C LYS A 7 -22.91 -16.48 -4.96
N ARG A 8 -22.73 -15.24 -5.45
CA ARG A 8 -21.69 -14.34 -4.94
C ARG A 8 -21.92 -14.18 -3.44
N LYS A 9 -21.03 -14.79 -2.64
CA LYS A 9 -21.01 -14.68 -1.19
C LYS A 9 -20.93 -13.21 -0.79
N LYS A 10 -21.78 -12.78 0.14
CA LYS A 10 -21.87 -11.38 0.56
C LYS A 10 -21.02 -11.16 1.80
N LEU A 11 -20.45 -9.97 1.91
CA LEU A 11 -19.78 -9.55 3.13
C LEU A 11 -20.85 -9.19 4.18
N PRO A 12 -20.68 -9.59 5.45
CA PRO A 12 -21.53 -9.12 6.55
C PRO A 12 -21.71 -7.60 6.53
N HIS A 13 -22.91 -7.11 6.85
CA HIS A 13 -23.25 -5.69 6.76
C HIS A 13 -22.34 -4.81 7.63
N GLU A 14 -21.97 -5.30 8.81
CA GLU A 14 -21.05 -4.61 9.74
C GLU A 14 -19.65 -4.37 9.17
N LEU A 15 -19.20 -5.21 8.24
CA LEU A 15 -17.88 -5.08 7.59
C LEU A 15 -17.93 -4.27 6.29
N GLN A 16 -19.11 -3.87 5.80
CA GLN A 16 -19.22 -3.12 4.54
C GLN A 16 -18.60 -1.73 4.65
N GLY A 17 -18.82 -1.04 5.77
CA GLY A 17 -18.19 0.26 6.05
C GLY A 17 -16.67 0.14 6.06
N SER A 18 -16.14 -0.83 6.80
CA SER A 18 -14.69 -1.08 6.85
C SER A 18 -14.10 -1.43 5.49
N LEU A 19 -14.81 -2.18 4.63
CA LEU A 19 -14.32 -2.46 3.28
C LEU A 19 -14.27 -1.21 2.40
N VAL A 20 -15.24 -0.29 2.53
CA VAL A 20 -15.22 0.97 1.79
C VAL A 20 -14.04 1.82 2.25
N ALA A 21 -13.88 2.02 3.56
CA ALA A 21 -12.76 2.77 4.12
C ALA A 21 -11.39 2.16 3.78
N LEU A 22 -11.24 0.83 3.81
CA LEU A 22 -9.99 0.16 3.38
C LEU A 22 -9.65 0.51 1.93
N ARG A 23 -10.64 0.57 1.03
CA ARG A 23 -10.38 0.90 -0.39
C ARG A 23 -9.89 2.32 -0.57
N GLU A 24 -10.33 3.25 0.27
CA GLU A 24 -9.85 4.62 0.26
C GLU A 24 -8.38 4.67 0.70
N VAL A 25 -8.02 3.96 1.77
CA VAL A 25 -6.63 3.82 2.22
C VAL A 25 -5.76 3.18 1.12
N VAL A 26 -6.21 2.08 0.54
CA VAL A 26 -5.51 1.39 -0.55
C VAL A 26 -5.33 2.31 -1.76
N GLY A 27 -6.32 3.15 -2.08
CA GLY A 27 -6.19 4.14 -3.15
C GLY A 27 -5.01 5.10 -2.94
N GLU A 28 -4.82 5.59 -1.71
CA GLU A 28 -3.67 6.45 -1.39
C GLU A 28 -2.35 5.66 -1.40
N VAL A 29 -2.33 4.44 -0.85
CA VAL A 29 -1.14 3.59 -0.84
C VAL A 29 -0.68 3.23 -2.26
N GLU A 30 -1.60 2.81 -3.14
CA GLU A 30 -1.26 2.48 -4.53
C GLU A 30 -0.80 3.73 -5.30
N ALA A 31 -1.39 4.89 -5.07
CA ALA A 31 -0.89 6.15 -5.66
C ALA A 31 0.54 6.49 -5.18
N GLY A 32 0.89 6.17 -3.94
CA GLY A 32 2.25 6.28 -3.42
C GLY A 32 3.22 5.28 -4.06
N LYS A 33 2.81 4.02 -4.23
CA LYS A 33 3.57 2.98 -4.95
C LYS A 33 3.82 3.38 -6.40
N ASP A 34 2.81 3.90 -7.08
CA ASP A 34 2.91 4.40 -8.45
C ASP A 34 3.92 5.56 -8.56
N ALA A 35 3.93 6.48 -7.60
CA ALA A 35 4.90 7.57 -7.56
C ALA A 35 6.35 7.04 -7.45
N MET A 36 6.58 6.03 -6.61
CA MET A 36 7.91 5.43 -6.44
C MET A 36 8.34 4.60 -7.65
N THR A 37 7.47 3.74 -8.18
CA THR A 37 7.77 2.94 -9.37
C THR A 37 8.00 3.82 -10.60
N GLY A 38 7.32 4.97 -10.67
CA GLY A 38 7.55 6.00 -11.68
C GLY A 38 8.96 6.61 -11.65
N THR A 39 9.72 6.46 -10.56
CA THR A 39 11.12 6.92 -10.49
C THR A 39 12.09 6.04 -11.27
N VAL A 40 11.72 4.78 -11.52
CA VAL A 40 12.55 3.82 -12.24
C VAL A 40 12.49 4.12 -13.75
N PRO A 41 13.63 4.46 -14.39
CA PRO A 41 13.63 4.72 -15.84
C PRO A 41 13.18 3.50 -16.64
N SER A 42 12.50 3.74 -17.76
CA SER A 42 12.07 2.70 -18.70
C SER A 42 12.36 3.10 -20.14
N THR A 43 12.13 2.19 -21.09
CA THR A 43 12.28 2.49 -22.53
C THR A 43 11.34 3.59 -23.03
N ARG A 44 10.31 3.96 -22.24
CA ARG A 44 9.29 4.96 -22.60
C ARG A 44 9.37 6.25 -21.80
N SER A 45 10.15 6.30 -20.72
CA SER A 45 10.26 7.46 -19.82
C SER A 45 11.62 7.48 -19.14
N ALA A 46 12.20 8.67 -18.99
CA ALA A 46 13.42 8.87 -18.22
C ALA A 46 13.24 8.63 -16.70
N GLY A 47 12.00 8.44 -16.24
CA GLY A 47 11.66 8.33 -14.82
C GLY A 47 11.45 9.70 -14.17
N THR A 48 10.63 9.72 -13.12
CA THR A 48 10.47 10.87 -12.23
C THR A 48 11.71 11.01 -11.34
N PRO A 49 12.19 12.21 -11.01
CA PRO A 49 13.26 12.37 -10.04
C PRO A 49 12.95 11.65 -8.71
N LEU A 50 13.91 10.88 -8.19
CA LEU A 50 13.71 10.08 -6.97
C LEU A 50 13.19 10.92 -5.80
N ALA A 51 13.75 12.12 -5.60
CA ALA A 51 13.32 13.03 -4.55
C ALA A 51 11.84 13.44 -4.66
N GLU A 52 11.34 13.63 -5.89
CA GLU A 52 9.92 13.93 -6.12
C GLU A 52 9.03 12.72 -5.83
N GLY A 53 9.45 11.53 -6.26
CA GLY A 53 8.75 10.28 -5.97
C GLY A 53 8.65 10.01 -4.46
N VAL A 54 9.74 10.22 -3.72
CA VAL A 54 9.78 10.05 -2.26
C VAL A 54 8.86 11.04 -1.55
N LEU A 55 8.86 12.31 -1.95
CA LEU A 55 7.97 13.31 -1.35
C LEU A 55 6.48 12.99 -1.61
N GLU A 56 6.15 12.51 -2.81
CA GLU A 56 4.78 12.10 -3.12
C GLU A 56 4.40 10.83 -2.34
N LEU A 57 5.29 9.85 -2.19
CA LEU A 57 5.08 8.68 -1.33
C LEU A 57 4.79 9.13 0.11
N GLU A 58 5.64 9.98 0.69
CA GLU A 58 5.46 10.49 2.06
C GLU A 58 4.09 11.16 2.22
N ARG A 59 3.70 12.01 1.28
CA ARG A 59 2.40 12.70 1.30
C ARG A 59 1.22 11.73 1.23
N ARG A 60 1.29 10.74 0.35
CA ARG A 60 0.26 9.71 0.17
C ARG A 60 0.12 8.82 1.39
N LEU A 61 1.23 8.33 1.93
CA LEU A 61 1.24 7.50 3.12
C LEU A 61 0.80 8.26 4.38
N ALA A 62 1.17 9.53 4.51
CA ALA A 62 0.65 10.38 5.58
C ALA A 62 -0.89 10.54 5.49
N THR A 63 -1.43 10.69 4.27
CA THR A 63 -2.88 10.73 4.06
C THR A 63 -3.52 9.38 4.40
N ALA A 64 -2.97 8.27 3.91
CA ALA A 64 -3.42 6.92 4.21
C ALA A 64 -3.46 6.66 5.74
N GLN A 65 -2.44 7.10 6.46
CA GLN A 65 -2.35 6.99 7.92
C GLN A 65 -3.52 7.68 8.64
N THR A 66 -3.99 8.82 8.14
CA THR A 66 -5.15 9.52 8.72
C THR A 66 -6.48 8.82 8.49
N LEU A 67 -6.57 8.04 7.40
CA LEU A 67 -7.75 7.27 7.00
C LEU A 67 -7.81 5.88 7.66
N MET A 68 -6.68 5.40 8.21
CA MET A 68 -6.60 4.08 8.85
C MET A 68 -7.68 3.80 9.91
N PRO A 69 -8.04 4.73 10.82
CA PRO A 69 -9.04 4.44 11.86
C PRO A 69 -10.41 4.01 11.31
N ASP A 70 -10.78 4.47 10.11
CA ASP A 70 -12.14 4.32 9.56
C ASP A 70 -12.46 2.87 9.13
N TRP A 71 -11.44 2.06 8.87
CA TRP A 71 -11.63 0.65 8.54
C TRP A 71 -11.34 -0.31 9.68
N ARG A 72 -10.92 0.20 10.85
CA ARG A 72 -10.60 -0.63 12.01
C ARG A 72 -11.83 -1.42 12.47
N HIS A 73 -11.66 -2.73 12.65
CA HIS A 73 -12.73 -3.61 13.12
C HIS A 73 -12.14 -4.76 13.94
N PRO A 74 -12.80 -5.22 15.03
CA PRO A 74 -12.26 -6.30 15.88
C PRO A 74 -11.89 -7.59 15.12
N GLU A 75 -12.68 -8.00 14.12
CA GLU A 75 -12.38 -9.18 13.28
C GLU A 75 -11.15 -9.03 12.36
N LEU A 76 -10.63 -7.81 12.23
CA LEU A 76 -9.54 -7.42 11.32
C LEU A 76 -8.39 -6.72 12.06
N GLU A 77 -8.36 -6.80 13.39
CA GLU A 77 -7.41 -6.03 14.21
C GLU A 77 -5.96 -6.38 13.88
N SER A 78 -5.66 -7.65 13.56
CA SER A 78 -4.32 -8.08 13.20
C SER A 78 -3.87 -7.47 11.86
N GLU A 79 -4.72 -7.54 10.85
CA GLU A 79 -4.46 -6.97 9.53
C GLU A 79 -4.37 -5.45 9.61
N TRP A 80 -5.24 -4.81 10.40
CA TRP A 80 -5.20 -3.37 10.65
C TRP A 80 -3.87 -2.94 11.23
N ARG A 81 -3.40 -3.61 12.28
CA ARG A 81 -2.13 -3.27 12.92
C ARG A 81 -0.93 -3.51 12.01
N THR A 82 -0.96 -4.59 11.21
CA THR A 82 0.12 -4.89 10.25
C THR A 82 0.22 -3.82 9.16
N CYS A 83 -0.92 -3.37 8.62
CA CYS A 83 -0.95 -2.28 7.64
C CYS A 83 -0.50 -0.94 8.25
N ASP A 84 -0.91 -0.66 9.49
CA ASP A 84 -0.54 0.53 10.24
C ASP A 84 0.98 0.58 10.51
N GLU A 85 1.56 -0.55 10.92
CA GLU A 85 3.02 -0.73 11.05
C GLU A 85 3.72 -0.56 9.69
N GLY A 86 3.19 -1.17 8.62
CA GLY A 86 3.75 -1.05 7.27
C GLY A 86 3.79 0.38 6.72
N ILE A 87 2.76 1.20 6.98
CA ILE A 87 2.78 2.62 6.62
C ILE A 87 3.90 3.35 7.37
N ARG A 88 4.03 3.15 8.69
CA ARG A 88 5.05 3.82 9.50
C ARG A 88 6.46 3.42 9.10
N ASP A 89 6.69 2.13 8.86
CA ASP A 89 8.00 1.64 8.42
C ASP A 89 8.40 2.23 7.08
N SER A 90 7.45 2.30 6.13
CA SER A 90 7.71 2.90 4.81
C SER A 90 7.97 4.40 4.91
N LEU A 91 7.24 5.12 5.76
CA LEU A 91 7.48 6.55 6.03
C LEU A 91 8.86 6.79 6.67
N GLU A 92 9.26 5.95 7.62
CA GLU A 92 10.58 6.02 8.25
C GLU A 92 11.69 5.76 7.22
N ARG A 93 11.57 4.71 6.41
CA ARG A 93 12.52 4.40 5.33
C ARG A 93 12.61 5.56 4.32
N ALA A 94 11.47 6.17 3.97
CA ALA A 94 11.42 7.33 3.06
C ALA A 94 12.14 8.55 3.66
N ARG A 95 11.91 8.83 4.95
CA ARG A 95 12.61 9.91 5.66
C ARG A 95 14.11 9.68 5.66
N LEU A 96 14.56 8.47 6.02
CA LEU A 96 15.98 8.12 6.06
C LEU A 96 16.62 8.26 4.67
N LEU A 97 15.96 7.80 3.61
CA LEU A 97 16.45 7.96 2.23
C LEU A 97 16.62 9.44 1.84
N ARG A 98 15.75 10.33 2.34
CA ARG A 98 15.82 11.77 2.07
C ARG A 98 16.89 12.49 2.90
N GLU A 99 17.10 12.06 4.14
CA GLU A 99 18.05 12.68 5.08
C GLU A 99 19.49 12.20 4.89
N ASP A 100 19.68 10.90 4.59
CA ASP A 100 20.98 10.26 4.40
C ASP A 100 20.92 9.30 3.20
N PRO A 101 20.90 9.83 1.96
CA PRO A 101 20.74 9.02 0.76
C PRO A 101 21.96 8.10 0.56
N PRO A 102 21.76 6.77 0.44
CA PRO A 102 22.84 5.84 0.20
C PRO A 102 23.39 6.00 -1.23
N GLU A 103 24.62 5.55 -1.45
CA GLU A 103 25.14 5.38 -2.82
C GLU A 103 24.38 4.24 -3.51
N LEU A 104 23.43 4.58 -4.38
CA LEU A 104 22.56 3.62 -5.06
C LEU A 104 23.26 2.78 -6.15
N GLY A 105 24.53 3.03 -6.46
CA GLY A 105 25.31 2.19 -7.39
C GLY A 105 24.73 2.11 -8.82
N GLY A 106 23.82 3.00 -9.21
CA GLY A 106 23.14 3.00 -10.51
C GLY A 106 21.72 2.43 -10.47
N PHE A 107 21.30 1.79 -11.56
CA PHE A 107 19.90 1.39 -11.76
C PHE A 107 19.44 0.25 -10.84
N GLU A 108 20.29 -0.75 -10.58
CA GLU A 108 19.93 -1.89 -9.73
C GLU A 108 19.70 -1.48 -8.27
N GLY A 109 20.54 -0.59 -7.72
CA GLY A 109 20.32 -0.10 -6.36
C GLY A 109 19.16 0.88 -6.26
N LEU A 110 18.78 1.59 -7.34
CA LEU A 110 17.52 2.33 -7.38
C LEU A 110 16.30 1.39 -7.28
N ILE A 111 16.28 0.31 -8.06
CA ILE A 111 15.20 -0.70 -7.97
C ILE A 111 15.14 -1.27 -6.55
N TRP A 112 16.28 -1.66 -6.00
CA TRP A 112 16.34 -2.19 -4.65
C TRP A 112 15.80 -1.18 -3.62
N ALA A 113 16.18 0.10 -3.72
CA ALA A 113 15.68 1.13 -2.81
C ALA A 113 14.16 1.33 -2.92
N VAL A 114 13.61 1.28 -4.13
CA VAL A 114 12.16 1.31 -4.35
C VAL A 114 11.50 0.09 -3.71
N ASP A 115 12.01 -1.12 -3.95
CA ASP A 115 11.46 -2.34 -3.36
C ASP A 115 11.47 -2.28 -1.82
N GLN A 116 12.56 -1.81 -1.22
CA GLN A 116 12.64 -1.64 0.24
C GLN A 116 11.64 -0.61 0.78
N LEU A 117 11.28 0.41 0.02
CA LEU A 117 10.26 1.37 0.45
C LEU A 117 8.85 0.80 0.36
N LEU A 118 8.59 -0.10 -0.60
CA LEU A 118 7.24 -0.58 -0.89
C LEU A 118 6.91 -1.92 -0.22
N GLU A 119 7.91 -2.75 0.10
CA GLU A 119 7.75 -4.05 0.75
C GLU A 119 6.79 -4.01 1.97
N PRO A 120 6.92 -3.08 2.93
CA PRO A 120 6.03 -3.10 4.10
C PRO A 120 4.55 -2.83 3.74
N LEU A 121 4.29 -2.22 2.59
CA LEU A 121 2.95 -1.90 2.08
C LEU A 121 2.25 -3.11 1.43
N GLU A 122 2.94 -4.24 1.24
CA GLU A 122 2.33 -5.49 0.79
C GLU A 122 1.33 -6.05 1.82
N ALA A 123 1.41 -5.61 3.09
CA ALA A 123 0.43 -5.93 4.13
C ALA A 123 -1.03 -5.64 3.71
N PHE A 124 -1.25 -4.66 2.84
CA PHE A 124 -2.59 -4.34 2.32
C PHE A 124 -3.17 -5.43 1.42
N GLU A 125 -2.33 -6.24 0.77
CA GLU A 125 -2.80 -7.38 -0.01
C GLU A 125 -3.39 -8.46 0.88
N ALA A 126 -2.72 -8.74 2.01
CA ALA A 126 -3.21 -9.67 3.02
C ALA A 126 -4.52 -9.18 3.65
N ALA A 127 -4.63 -7.89 3.96
CA ALA A 127 -5.87 -7.29 4.44
C ALA A 127 -7.01 -7.44 3.42
N ALA A 128 -6.76 -7.15 2.14
CA ALA A 128 -7.74 -7.32 1.07
C ALA A 128 -8.18 -8.79 0.92
N GLU A 129 -7.25 -9.75 1.02
CA GLU A 129 -7.57 -11.18 1.00
C GLU A 129 -8.41 -11.57 2.21
N ARG A 130 -8.10 -11.06 3.40
CA ARG A 130 -8.89 -11.33 4.60
C ARG A 130 -10.36 -10.96 4.41
N PHE A 131 -10.66 -9.79 3.86
CA PHE A 131 -12.03 -9.41 3.50
C PHE A 131 -12.69 -10.37 2.50
N ARG A 132 -11.94 -10.94 1.54
CA ARG A 132 -12.48 -11.94 0.61
C ARG A 132 -12.86 -13.23 1.34
N THR A 133 -12.03 -13.69 2.29
CA THR A 133 -12.32 -14.89 3.10
C THR A 133 -13.54 -14.75 4.00
N LEU A 134 -13.87 -13.53 4.44
CA LEU A 134 -15.02 -13.24 5.30
C LEU A 134 -16.35 -13.19 4.55
N ARG A 135 -16.35 -13.27 3.21
CA ARG A 135 -17.59 -13.34 2.42
C ARG A 135 -18.26 -14.69 2.64
N ARG A 136 -19.52 -14.66 3.08
CA ARG A 136 -20.35 -15.85 3.38
C ARG A 136 -21.48 -16.02 2.38
#